data_AF-A0A5E4KXA2-F1
#
_entry.id   AF-A0A5E4KXA2-F1
#
_cell.length_a   1.000
_cell.length_b   1.000
_cell.length_c   1.000
_cell.angle_alpha   90.00
_cell.angle_beta   90.00
_cell.angle_gamma   90.00
#
_symmetry.space_group_name_H-M   'P 1'
#
loop_
_entity.id
_entity.type
_entity.pdbx_description
1 polymer ?
#
loop_
_entity_poly.entity_id
_entity_poly.type
_entity_poly.pdbx_seq_one_letter_code
_entity_poly.pdbx_strand_id
1 'polypeptide(L)'
;MIVLNSTTSFKLEIERIGHVLDMDEFKINEAKEHGKSTLISPKFFNKGVYRVRNANSGRLESIAVNIDKIAAVTYEGLVKELGEDCVDKNLWKDVPEGDAIFFYSLRLENDVVK
;
A
#
# COMPACT_ATOMS: atom_id res chain seq x y z
N MET A 1 -43.88 -16.04 2.18
CA MET A 1 -42.96 -15.97 1.01
C MET A 1 -41.56 -15.73 1.55
N ILE A 2 -40.63 -16.65 1.32
CA ILE A 2 -39.22 -16.46 1.68
C ILE A 2 -38.53 -15.99 0.41
N VAL A 3 -38.16 -14.71 0.35
CA VAL A 3 -37.31 -14.17 -0.70
C VAL A 3 -35.87 -14.43 -0.28
N LEU A 4 -35.27 -15.49 -0.83
CA LEU A 4 -33.84 -15.74 -0.73
C LEU A 4 -33.13 -14.76 -1.69
N ASN A 5 -32.73 -13.60 -1.18
CA ASN A 5 -31.74 -12.77 -1.84
C ASN A 5 -30.38 -13.48 -1.73
N SER A 6 -30.11 -14.43 -2.63
CA SER A 6 -28.76 -14.94 -2.81
C SER A 6 -27.95 -13.89 -3.55
N THR A 7 -27.39 -12.92 -2.82
CA THR A 7 -26.36 -12.04 -3.36
C THR A 7 -25.15 -12.92 -3.65
N THR A 8 -24.97 -13.33 -4.90
CA THR A 8 -23.73 -13.95 -5.36
C THR A 8 -22.65 -12.87 -5.25
N SER A 9 -21.92 -12.84 -4.14
CA SER A 9 -20.75 -11.98 -4.01
C SER A 9 -19.66 -12.54 -4.92
N PHE A 10 -19.56 -11.98 -6.12
CA PHE A 10 -18.43 -12.25 -6.99
C PHE A 10 -17.17 -11.73 -6.29
N LYS A 11 -16.28 -12.64 -5.89
CA LYS A 11 -14.93 -12.31 -5.45
C LYS A 11 -13.97 -12.48 -6.61
N LEU A 12 -13.05 -11.52 -6.75
CA LEU A 12 -11.98 -11.54 -7.73
C LEU A 12 -10.90 -12.53 -7.27
N GLU A 13 -10.55 -13.50 -8.12
CA GLU A 13 -9.41 -14.37 -7.86
C GLU A 13 -8.11 -13.53 -7.89
N ILE A 14 -7.28 -13.65 -6.85
CA ILE A 14 -6.08 -12.82 -6.64
C ILE A 14 -5.12 -12.84 -7.85
N GLU A 15 -5.04 -13.95 -8.58
CA GLU A 15 -4.17 -14.11 -9.74
C GLU A 15 -4.56 -13.20 -10.91
N ARG A 16 -5.82 -12.74 -10.95
CA ARG A 16 -6.32 -11.85 -12.00
C ARG A 16 -5.94 -10.39 -11.77
N ILE A 17 -5.39 -10.06 -10.60
CA ILE A 17 -4.88 -8.72 -10.30
C ILE A 17 -3.51 -8.58 -10.96
N GLY A 18 -3.41 -7.74 -11.99
CA GLY A 18 -2.18 -7.55 -12.75
C GLY A 18 -1.13 -6.69 -12.04
N HIS A 19 -1.53 -5.87 -11.08
CA HIS A 19 -0.62 -5.02 -10.33
C HIS A 19 -0.01 -5.74 -9.13
N VAL A 20 1.28 -5.55 -8.92
CA VAL A 20 2.04 -6.12 -7.79
C VAL A 20 2.67 -4.99 -6.99
N LEU A 21 2.51 -5.06 -5.67
CA LEU A 21 3.14 -4.18 -4.70
C LEU A 21 4.19 -4.97 -3.93
N ASP A 22 5.43 -4.49 -3.97
CA ASP A 22 6.51 -5.03 -3.17
C ASP A 22 6.41 -4.47 -1.75
N MET A 23 6.33 -5.37 -0.76
CA MET A 23 6.28 -5.02 0.66
C MET A 23 7.29 -5.88 1.43
N ASP A 24 7.93 -5.31 2.44
CA ASP A 24 8.75 -6.09 3.37
C ASP A 24 7.88 -7.01 4.26
N GLU A 25 8.53 -7.99 4.88
CA GLU A 25 7.86 -8.97 5.73
C GLU A 25 7.13 -8.36 6.93
N PHE A 26 7.69 -7.30 7.52
CA PHE A 26 7.08 -6.61 8.65
C PHE A 26 5.74 -5.96 8.24
N LYS A 27 5.71 -5.25 7.11
CA LYS A 27 4.51 -4.61 6.57
C LYS A 27 3.44 -5.61 6.13
N ILE A 28 3.87 -6.76 5.60
CA ILE A 28 2.96 -7.86 5.27
C ILE A 28 2.28 -8.38 6.54
N ASN A 29 3.03 -8.62 7.60
CA ASN A 29 2.50 -9.11 8.86
C ASN A 29 1.59 -8.07 9.53
N GLU A 30 1.99 -6.80 9.56
CA GLU A 30 1.16 -5.69 10.04
C GLU A 30 -0.21 -5.66 9.32
N ALA A 31 -0.22 -5.77 7.99
CA ALA A 31 -1.44 -5.80 7.20
C ALA A 31 -2.32 -7.03 7.52
N LYS A 32 -1.72 -8.20 7.73
CA LYS A 32 -2.43 -9.44 8.09
C LYS A 32 -3.04 -9.37 9.49
N GLU A 33 -2.31 -8.81 10.45
CA GLU A 33 -2.73 -8.73 11.86
C GLU A 33 -3.78 -7.64 12.09
N HIS A 34 -3.64 -6.48 11.45
CA HIS A 34 -4.49 -5.32 11.69
C HIS A 34 -5.49 -5.02 10.57
N GLY A 35 -5.43 -5.77 9.46
CA GLY A 35 -6.24 -5.53 8.26
C GLY A 35 -5.83 -4.27 7.48
N LYS A 36 -4.76 -3.59 7.90
CA LYS A 36 -4.26 -2.35 7.28
C LYS A 36 -2.78 -2.14 7.56
N SER A 37 -2.13 -1.36 6.70
CA SER A 37 -0.74 -0.93 6.85
C SER A 37 -0.57 0.44 6.18
N THR A 38 0.64 0.98 6.22
CA THR A 38 1.03 2.23 5.56
C THR A 38 2.29 2.01 4.73
N LEU A 39 2.38 2.72 3.61
CA LEU A 39 3.55 2.72 2.74
C LEU A 39 3.97 4.15 2.45
N ILE A 40 5.27 4.40 2.55
CA ILE A 40 5.89 5.63 2.07
C ILE A 40 6.80 5.24 0.90
N SER A 41 6.69 5.95 -0.22
CA SER A 41 7.47 5.63 -1.41
C SER A 41 7.77 6.86 -2.25
N PRO A 42 8.95 6.93 -2.89
CA PRO A 42 9.18 7.89 -3.96
C PRO A 42 8.47 7.51 -5.27
N LYS A 43 7.96 6.27 -5.38
CA LYS A 43 7.22 5.82 -6.56
C LYS A 43 5.75 6.18 -6.43
N PHE A 44 5.19 6.66 -7.54
CA PHE A 44 3.77 6.84 -7.66
C PHE A 44 3.06 5.51 -7.93
N PHE A 45 2.01 5.21 -7.16
CA PHE A 45 1.13 4.07 -7.36
C PHE A 45 -0.29 4.59 -7.64
N ASN A 46 -0.93 3.98 -8.64
CA ASN A 46 -2.34 4.25 -8.91
C ASN A 46 -3.21 3.70 -7.78
N LYS A 47 -4.30 4.39 -7.47
CA LYS A 47 -5.32 3.86 -6.57
C LYS A 47 -5.90 2.57 -7.16
N GLY A 48 -6.01 1.52 -6.35
CA GLY A 48 -6.55 0.24 -6.80
C GLY A 48 -6.16 -0.94 -5.92
N VAL A 49 -6.42 -2.15 -6.40
CA VAL A 49 -6.07 -3.39 -5.70
C VAL A 49 -4.77 -3.96 -6.30
N TYR A 50 -3.86 -4.34 -5.41
CA TYR A 50 -2.54 -4.86 -5.74
C TYR A 50 -2.33 -6.22 -5.07
N ARG A 51 -1.70 -7.14 -5.78
CA ARG A 51 -1.14 -8.35 -5.17
C ARG A 51 0.08 -7.97 -4.37
N VAL A 52 0.33 -8.66 -3.26
CA VAL A 52 1.53 -8.40 -2.47
C VAL A 52 2.61 -9.40 -2.84
N ARG A 53 3.82 -8.90 -3.11
CA ARG A 53 5.03 -9.70 -3.21
C ARG A 53 5.95 -9.33 -2.05
N ASN A 54 6.45 -10.33 -1.35
CA ASN A 54 7.44 -10.12 -0.30
C ASN A 54 8.76 -9.68 -0.96
N ALA A 55 9.21 -8.45 -0.65
CA ALA A 55 10.40 -7.85 -1.23
C ALA A 55 11.69 -8.60 -0.85
N ASN A 56 11.72 -9.24 0.32
CA ASN A 56 12.88 -9.99 0.81
C ASN A 56 13.02 -11.37 0.16
N SER A 57 11.90 -12.08 -0.08
CA SER A 57 11.91 -13.45 -0.61
C SER A 57 11.50 -13.57 -2.07
N GLY A 58 10.92 -12.52 -2.66
CA GLY A 58 10.33 -12.53 -4.00
C GLY A 58 9.02 -13.33 -4.12
N ARG A 59 8.53 -13.93 -3.03
CA ARG A 59 7.32 -14.76 -3.02
C ARG A 59 6.07 -13.89 -3.16
N LEU A 60 5.13 -14.30 -4.03
CA LEU A 60 3.78 -13.74 -4.05
C LEU A 60 3.00 -14.26 -2.84
N GLU A 61 2.47 -13.34 -2.06
CA GLU A 61 1.64 -13.65 -0.90
C GLU A 61 0.20 -13.91 -1.35
N SER A 62 -0.53 -14.71 -0.56
CA SER A 62 -1.96 -15.00 -0.76
C SER A 62 -2.87 -13.87 -0.26
N ILE A 63 -2.40 -12.62 -0.34
CA ILE A 63 -3.13 -11.43 0.08
C ILE A 63 -3.10 -10.35 -1.00
N ALA A 64 -4.17 -9.58 -1.05
CA ALA A 64 -4.26 -8.38 -1.85
C ALA A 64 -4.55 -7.17 -0.96
N VAL A 65 -4.01 -6.02 -1.35
CA VAL A 65 -4.23 -4.76 -0.64
C VAL A 65 -4.83 -3.74 -1.59
N ASN A 66 -5.81 -2.99 -1.10
CA ASN A 66 -6.21 -1.74 -1.71
C ASN A 66 -5.22 -0.65 -1.31
N ILE A 67 -4.69 0.08 -2.29
CA ILE A 67 -3.79 1.22 -2.07
C ILE A 67 -4.54 2.53 -2.32
N ASP A 68 -4.50 3.40 -1.31
CA ASP A 68 -5.10 4.72 -1.34
C ASP A 68 -4.03 5.78 -1.01
N LYS A 69 -3.77 6.72 -1.93
CA LYS A 69 -2.85 7.83 -1.66
C LYS A 69 -3.49 8.80 -0.66
N ILE A 70 -2.76 9.09 0.41
CA ILE A 70 -3.18 10.04 1.46
C ILE A 70 -2.56 11.41 1.20
N ALA A 71 -1.26 11.47 0.90
CA ALA A 71 -0.53 12.71 0.73
C ALA A 71 0.64 12.56 -0.26
N ALA A 72 1.13 13.71 -0.72
CA ALA A 72 2.36 13.84 -1.49
C ALA A 72 3.05 15.14 -1.09
N VAL A 73 4.34 15.08 -0.75
CA VAL A 73 5.10 16.22 -0.22
C VAL A 73 6.53 16.18 -0.78
N THR A 74 7.23 17.30 -0.86
CA THR A 74 8.68 17.27 -1.11
C THR A 74 9.46 17.15 0.21
N TYR A 75 10.75 16.86 0.14
CA TYR A 75 11.62 16.88 1.32
C TYR A 75 11.61 18.25 2.02
N GLU A 76 11.72 19.34 1.25
CA GLU A 76 11.65 20.70 1.79
C GLU A 76 10.28 20.98 2.42
N GLY A 77 9.21 20.43 1.83
CA GLY A 77 7.88 20.48 2.41
C GLY A 77 7.82 19.82 3.80
N LEU A 78 8.40 18.63 3.95
CA LEU A 78 8.48 17.94 5.26
C LEU A 78 9.30 18.73 6.27
N VAL A 79 10.48 19.23 5.87
CA VAL A 79 11.35 20.03 6.74
C VAL A 79 10.63 21.30 7.21
N LYS A 80 9.89 21.95 6.31
CA LYS A 80 9.10 23.15 6.64
C LYS A 80 7.98 22.86 7.63
N GLU A 81 7.35 21.68 7.55
CA GLU A 81 6.23 21.31 8.42
C GLU A 81 6.68 20.79 9.79
N LEU A 82 7.71 19.95 9.82
CA LEU A 82 8.12 19.20 11.02
C LEU A 82 9.39 19.74 11.69
N GLY A 83 10.17 20.56 10.98
CA GLY A 83 11.49 21.03 11.41
C GLY A 83 12.63 20.11 10.96
N GLU A 84 13.80 20.70 10.72
CA GLU A 84 14.99 20.00 10.20
C GLU A 84 15.46 18.87 11.13
N ASP A 85 15.36 19.07 12.46
CA ASP A 85 15.72 18.07 13.47
C ASP A 85 14.81 16.83 13.48
N CYS A 86 13.65 16.91 12.85
CA CYS A 86 12.64 15.85 12.80
C CYS A 86 12.64 15.06 11.49
N VAL A 87 13.41 15.49 10.47
CA VAL A 87 13.40 14.88 9.13
C VAL A 87 14.82 14.41 8.76
N ASP A 88 15.08 13.12 8.93
CA ASP A 88 16.35 12.52 8.54
C ASP A 88 16.50 12.49 7.01
N LYS A 89 17.41 13.32 6.48
CA LYS A 89 17.72 13.40 5.06
C LYS A 89 18.22 12.07 4.47
N ASN A 90 18.84 11.21 5.27
CA ASN A 90 19.39 9.94 4.79
C ASN A 90 18.31 8.95 4.36
N LEU A 91 17.10 9.07 4.91
CA LEU A 91 15.94 8.28 4.49
C LEU A 91 15.44 8.66 3.08
N TRP A 92 15.78 9.85 2.61
CA TRP A 92 15.28 10.44 1.36
C TRP A 92 16.36 10.66 0.31
N LYS A 93 17.57 10.11 0.52
CA LYS A 93 18.72 10.27 -0.39
C LYS A 93 18.45 9.81 -1.83
N ASP A 94 17.52 8.88 -1.99
CA ASP A 94 17.15 8.28 -3.28
C ASP A 94 15.96 9.01 -3.94
N VAL A 95 15.46 10.08 -3.32
CA VAL A 95 14.43 10.96 -3.86
C VAL A 95 15.11 12.19 -4.47
N PRO A 96 14.98 12.44 -5.79
CA PRO A 96 15.54 13.64 -6.40
C PRO A 96 15.04 14.92 -5.72
N GLU A 97 15.88 15.97 -5.73
CA GLU A 97 15.51 17.25 -5.15
C GLU A 97 14.26 17.84 -5.83
N GLY A 98 13.29 18.28 -5.02
CA GLY A 98 12.00 18.76 -5.50
C GLY A 98 10.98 17.68 -5.89
N ASP A 99 11.36 16.39 -5.91
CA ASP A 99 10.43 15.30 -6.19
C ASP A 99 9.51 14.99 -5.01
N ALA A 100 8.38 14.35 -5.32
CA ALA A 100 7.36 14.00 -4.34
C ALA A 100 7.67 12.68 -3.63
N ILE A 101 7.51 12.69 -2.31
CA ILE A 101 7.39 11.55 -1.43
C ILE A 101 5.91 11.27 -1.24
N PHE A 102 5.47 10.06 -1.58
CA PHE A 102 4.07 9.66 -1.54
C PHE A 102 3.77 8.83 -0.29
N PHE A 103 2.65 9.15 0.37
CA PHE A 103 2.15 8.45 1.55
C PHE A 103 0.86 7.73 1.20
N TYR A 104 0.80 6.43 1.50
CA TYR A 104 -0.32 5.57 1.16
C TYR A 104 -0.88 4.87 2.40
N SER A 105 -2.20 4.71 2.41
CA SER A 105 -2.90 3.74 3.24
C SER A 105 -3.04 2.45 2.45
N LEU A 106 -2.72 1.32 3.08
CA LEU A 106 -2.94 -0.01 2.54
C LEU A 106 -4.03 -0.67 3.38
N ARG A 107 -5.07 -1.20 2.72
CA ARG A 107 -6.13 -1.98 3.39
C ARG A 107 -6.15 -3.39 2.82
N LEU A 108 -6.16 -4.40 3.68
CA LEU A 108 -6.31 -5.79 3.28
C LEU A 108 -7.70 -5.99 2.67
N GLU A 109 -7.77 -6.55 1.47
CA GLU A 109 -9.00 -6.59 0.69
C GLU A 109 -9.61 -8.00 0.63
N ASN A 110 -10.16 -8.45 1.76
CA ASN A 110 -10.74 -9.80 1.91
C ASN A 110 -12.18 -9.91 1.41
N ASP A 111 -12.88 -8.79 1.25
CA ASP A 111 -14.29 -8.75 0.84
C ASP A 111 -14.44 -8.90 -0.66
N VAL A 112 -13.50 -8.32 -1.42
CA VAL A 112 -13.54 -8.26 -2.89
C VAL A 112 -12.62 -9.31 -3.53
N VAL A 113 -11.60 -9.79 -2.82
CA VAL A 113 -10.62 -10.77 -3.34
C VAL A 113 -10.78 -12.11 -2.63
N LYS A 114 -10.60 -13.18 -3.39
CA LYS A 114 -10.59 -14.58 -2.91
C LYS A 114 -9.22 -15.19 -3.18
#